data_AF-A0A069ILC7-F1
#
_entry.id   AF-A0A069ILC7-F1
#
_cell.length_a   1.000
_cell.length_b   1.000
_cell.length_c   1.000
_cell.angle_alpha   90.00
_cell.angle_beta   90.00
_cell.angle_gamma   90.00
#
_symmetry.space_group_name_H-M   'P 1'
#
loop_
_entity.id
_entity.type
_entity.pdbx_description
1 polymer ?
#
loop_
_entity_poly.entity_id
_entity_poly.type
_entity_poly.pdbx_seq_one_letter_code
_entity_poly.pdbx_strand_id
1 'polypeptide(L)'
;LKQNPRFNANIDTEAGTITYGSAENIGIAVDTPRGLLVPVIKNAGDLNIAGLAHQIGDLAARTRDNKVTPDELSGGTFTITNYGSAGALFDTPIVNQPEVAILGTGALVKRPVVVTNEFGEDTIAIRDMMYLSLSYDHR
;
A
#
# COMPACT_ATOMS: atom_id res chain seq x y z
N LEU A 1 -9.97 2.97 3.94
CA LEU A 1 -10.69 3.28 2.69
C LEU A 1 -12.19 3.39 2.92
N LYS A 2 -12.89 2.38 3.47
CA LYS A 2 -14.28 2.51 3.97
C LYS A 2 -14.59 3.81 4.77
N GLN A 3 -13.72 4.19 5.71
CA GLN A 3 -13.88 5.43 6.51
C GLN A 3 -13.52 6.71 5.75
N ASN A 4 -12.66 6.63 4.73
CA ASN A 4 -12.16 7.76 3.95
C ASN A 4 -12.27 7.41 2.45
N PRO A 5 -13.49 7.37 1.90
CA PRO A 5 -13.74 6.84 0.54
C PRO A 5 -13.08 7.67 -0.56
N ARG A 6 -12.69 8.92 -0.29
CA ARG A 6 -11.92 9.77 -1.21
C ARG A 6 -10.59 9.14 -1.64
N PHE A 7 -9.97 8.33 -0.79
CA PHE A 7 -8.74 7.61 -1.15
C PHE A 7 -9.02 6.35 -1.97
N ASN A 8 -10.26 5.90 -2.08
CA ASN A 8 -10.68 4.75 -2.90
C ASN A 8 -11.29 5.20 -4.23
N ALA A 9 -10.86 6.35 -4.74
CA ALA A 9 -11.43 6.97 -5.93
C ALA A 9 -10.43 6.92 -7.10
N ASN A 10 -10.99 6.99 -8.30
CA ASN A 10 -10.24 7.20 -9.54
C ASN A 10 -10.69 8.54 -10.15
N ILE A 11 -9.74 9.26 -10.74
CA ILE A 11 -10.01 10.53 -11.43
C ILE A 11 -9.85 10.34 -12.93
N ASP A 12 -10.85 10.81 -13.68
CA ASP A 12 -10.74 11.03 -15.12
C ASP A 12 -10.79 12.54 -15.38
N THR A 13 -9.61 13.11 -15.68
CA THR A 13 -9.49 14.54 -15.92
C THR A 13 -10.02 14.98 -17.28
N GLU A 14 -10.07 14.08 -18.27
CA GLU A 14 -10.60 14.42 -19.60
C GLU A 14 -12.12 14.50 -19.56
N ALA A 15 -12.76 13.54 -18.88
CA ALA A 15 -14.20 13.55 -18.65
C ALA A 15 -14.63 14.50 -17.52
N GLY A 16 -13.69 14.97 -16.68
CA GLY A 16 -13.99 15.80 -15.50
C GLY A 16 -14.78 15.04 -14.43
N THR A 17 -14.54 13.73 -14.28
CA THR A 17 -15.30 12.87 -13.36
C THR A 17 -14.43 12.27 -12.27
N ILE A 18 -15.03 12.06 -11.11
CA ILE A 18 -14.43 11.33 -9.98
C ILE A 18 -15.31 10.12 -9.71
N THR A 19 -14.73 8.93 -9.81
CA THR A 19 -15.43 7.67 -9.56
C THR A 19 -14.99 7.09 -8.24
N TYR A 20 -15.92 6.88 -7.32
CA TYR A 20 -15.67 6.22 -6.04
C TYR A 20 -15.85 4.71 -6.19
N GLY A 21 -14.82 3.93 -5.86
CA GLY A 21 -14.87 2.48 -5.93
C GLY A 21 -15.89 1.89 -4.95
N SER A 22 -16.72 0.96 -5.42
CA SER A 22 -17.69 0.23 -4.60
C SER A 22 -17.06 -0.82 -3.68
N ALA A 23 -15.81 -1.19 -3.94
CA ALA A 23 -15.00 -2.10 -3.14
C ALA A 23 -13.54 -1.59 -3.07
N GLU A 24 -12.80 -2.05 -2.07
CA GLU A 24 -11.36 -1.83 -1.97
C GLU A 24 -10.58 -2.83 -2.83
N ASN A 25 -10.08 -2.39 -3.97
CA ASN A 25 -9.20 -3.19 -4.83
C ASN A 25 -7.76 -2.70 -4.63
N ILE A 26 -6.96 -3.46 -3.90
CA ILE A 26 -5.64 -2.99 -3.45
C ILE A 26 -4.56 -3.49 -4.40
N GLY A 27 -3.91 -2.56 -5.10
CA GLY A 27 -2.68 -2.80 -5.83
C GLY A 27 -1.53 -3.05 -4.86
N ILE A 28 -0.74 -4.10 -5.11
CA ILE A 28 0.47 -4.41 -4.34
C ILE A 28 1.65 -4.32 -5.28
N ALA A 29 2.57 -3.40 -5.04
CA ALA A 29 3.76 -3.27 -5.87
C ALA A 29 4.69 -4.49 -5.67
N VAL A 30 5.00 -5.20 -6.76
CA VAL A 30 5.85 -6.38 -6.79
C VAL A 30 7.01 -6.13 -7.75
N ASP A 31 8.22 -6.12 -7.19
CA ASP A 31 9.43 -6.09 -7.99
C ASP A 31 9.69 -7.47 -8.61
N THR A 32 9.98 -7.48 -9.92
CA THR A 32 10.24 -8.68 -10.70
C THR A 32 11.50 -8.48 -11.56
N PRO A 33 12.11 -9.56 -12.08
CA PRO A 33 13.23 -9.43 -13.03
C PRO A 33 12.90 -8.62 -14.30
N ARG A 34 11.61 -8.39 -14.60
CA ARG A 34 11.14 -7.63 -15.77
C ARG A 34 10.77 -6.18 -15.42
N GLY A 35 10.94 -5.78 -14.17
CA GLY A 35 10.54 -4.49 -13.63
C GLY A 35 9.36 -4.58 -12.67
N LEU A 36 8.88 -3.40 -12.26
CA LEU A 36 7.82 -3.26 -11.29
C LEU A 36 6.45 -3.56 -11.91
N LEU A 37 5.68 -4.43 -11.26
CA LEU A 37 4.28 -4.69 -11.60
C LEU A 37 3.41 -4.42 -10.37
N VAL A 38 2.15 -4.03 -10.59
CA VAL A 38 1.19 -3.73 -9.51
C VAL A 38 -0.04 -4.62 -9.69
N PRO A 39 0.05 -5.91 -9.33
CA PRO A 39 -1.12 -6.77 -9.29
C PRO A 39 -2.11 -6.35 -8.19
N VAL A 40 -3.40 -6.65 -8.41
CA VAL A 40 -4.52 -6.12 -7.63
C VAL A 40 -5.24 -7.24 -6.90
N ILE A 41 -5.36 -7.10 -5.58
CA ILE A 41 -6.24 -7.91 -4.75
C ILE A 41 -7.63 -7.31 -4.80
N LYS A 42 -8.55 -7.98 -5.48
CA LYS A 42 -9.95 -7.56 -5.60
C LYS A 42 -10.70 -7.75 -4.28
N ASN A 43 -11.60 -6.82 -3.95
CA ASN A 43 -12.45 -6.88 -2.75
C ASN A 43 -11.65 -7.13 -1.46
N ALA A 44 -10.46 -6.54 -1.34
CA ALA A 44 -9.57 -6.72 -0.21
C ALA A 44 -10.21 -6.29 1.12
N GLY A 45 -11.17 -5.36 1.07
CA GLY A 45 -11.92 -4.89 2.24
C GLY A 45 -12.84 -5.93 2.90
N ASP A 46 -13.09 -7.06 2.23
CA ASP A 46 -13.90 -8.17 2.76
C ASP A 46 -13.04 -9.33 3.29
N LEU A 47 -11.72 -9.27 3.07
CA LEU A 47 -10.78 -10.26 3.55
C LEU A 47 -10.35 -9.97 4.99
N ASN A 48 -10.17 -11.04 5.76
CA ASN A 48 -9.47 -10.96 7.04
C ASN A 48 -7.94 -10.96 6.83
N ILE A 49 -7.17 -10.78 7.91
CA ILE A 49 -5.70 -10.70 7.84
C ILE A 49 -5.08 -11.96 7.21
N ALA A 50 -5.58 -13.15 7.54
CA ALA A 50 -5.07 -14.41 6.98
C ALA A 50 -5.36 -14.51 5.47
N GLY A 51 -6.56 -14.09 5.05
CA GLY A 51 -6.95 -14.03 3.65
C GLY A 51 -6.11 -13.04 2.86
N LEU A 52 -5.86 -11.85 3.41
CA LEU A 52 -4.95 -10.86 2.82
C LEU A 52 -3.54 -11.41 2.68
N ALA A 53 -2.99 -12.00 3.73
CA ALA A 53 -1.64 -12.56 3.70
C ALA A 53 -1.50 -13.67 2.65
N HIS A 54 -2.50 -14.55 2.54
CA HIS A 54 -2.52 -15.60 1.51
C HIS A 54 -2.58 -15.02 0.10
N GLN A 55 -3.50 -14.08 -0.14
CA GLN A 55 -3.66 -13.43 -1.45
C GLN A 55 -2.42 -12.65 -1.87
N ILE A 56 -1.80 -11.89 -0.96
CA ILE A 56 -0.54 -11.18 -1.22
C ILE A 56 0.56 -12.18 -1.61
N GLY A 57 0.70 -13.28 -0.84
CA GLY A 57 1.73 -14.29 -1.09
C GLY A 57 1.56 -14.98 -2.44
N ASP A 58 0.35 -15.46 -2.74
CA ASP A 58 0.02 -16.10 -4.01
C ASP A 58 0.24 -15.15 -5.20
N LEU A 59 -0.34 -13.95 -5.14
CA LEU A 59 -0.29 -12.99 -6.23
C LEU A 59 1.13 -12.50 -6.47
N ALA A 60 1.91 -12.23 -5.42
CA ALA A 60 3.32 -11.87 -5.57
C ALA A 60 4.17 -12.99 -6.17
N ALA A 61 3.92 -14.25 -5.79
CA ALA A 61 4.62 -15.40 -6.37
C ALA A 61 4.29 -15.55 -7.87
N ARG A 62 3.00 -15.51 -8.23
CA ARG A 62 2.56 -15.59 -9.63
C ARG A 62 3.05 -14.42 -10.47
N THR A 63 3.10 -13.21 -9.92
CA THR A 63 3.64 -12.03 -10.61
C THR A 63 5.13 -12.18 -10.91
N ARG A 64 5.95 -12.67 -9.95
CA ARG A 64 7.38 -12.96 -10.19
C ARG A 64 7.59 -14.07 -11.21
N ASP A 65 6.72 -15.08 -11.21
CA ASP A 65 6.72 -16.19 -12.17
C ASP A 65 6.14 -15.82 -13.55
N ASN A 66 5.69 -14.57 -13.75
CA ASN A 66 5.02 -14.12 -14.96
C ASN A 66 3.76 -14.94 -15.31
N LYS A 67 2.99 -15.33 -14.28
CA LYS A 67 1.72 -16.07 -14.35
C LYS A 67 0.51 -15.23 -13.92
N VAL A 68 0.71 -13.93 -13.69
CA VAL A 68 -0.39 -12.99 -13.43
C VAL A 68 -1.16 -12.70 -14.71
N THR A 69 -2.48 -12.57 -14.60
CA THR A 69 -3.37 -12.30 -15.73
C THR A 69 -3.60 -10.80 -15.93
N PRO A 70 -4.05 -10.35 -17.11
CA PRO A 70 -4.36 -8.94 -17.35
C PRO A 70 -5.44 -8.37 -16.41
N ASP A 71 -6.44 -9.17 -16.03
CA ASP A 71 -7.50 -8.75 -15.10
C ASP A 71 -6.93 -8.42 -13.70
N GLU A 72 -5.94 -9.20 -13.28
CA GLU A 72 -5.22 -9.01 -12.02
C GLU A 72 -4.24 -7.84 -12.05
N LEU A 73 -3.98 -7.22 -13.20
CA LEU A 73 -3.14 -6.03 -13.34
C LEU A 73 -3.95 -4.74 -13.48
N SER A 74 -5.27 -4.81 -13.38
CA SER A 74 -6.18 -3.69 -13.66
C SER A 74 -7.20 -3.48 -12.54
N GLY A 75 -7.91 -2.34 -12.57
CA GLY A 75 -9.03 -2.06 -11.67
C GLY A 75 -8.64 -1.93 -10.20
N GLY A 76 -7.40 -1.51 -9.92
CA GLY A 76 -7.00 -1.02 -8.61
C GLY A 76 -7.73 0.28 -8.25
N THR A 77 -7.92 0.50 -6.96
CA THR A 77 -8.51 1.72 -6.40
C THR A 77 -7.60 2.40 -5.38
N PHE A 78 -6.55 1.69 -4.94
CA PHE A 78 -5.51 2.19 -4.05
C PHE A 78 -4.30 1.26 -4.11
N THR A 79 -3.09 1.82 -4.03
CA THR A 79 -1.86 1.03 -4.09
C THR A 79 -1.08 1.06 -2.76
N ILE A 80 -0.49 -0.08 -2.40
CA ILE A 80 0.53 -0.19 -1.36
C ILE A 80 1.86 -0.61 -2.00
N THR A 81 2.94 0.08 -1.64
CA THR A 81 4.30 -0.25 -2.08
C THR A 81 5.26 -0.38 -0.91
N ASN A 82 6.08 -1.42 -0.89
CA ASN A 82 7.03 -1.71 0.19
C ASN A 82 8.49 -1.62 -0.28
N TYR A 83 9.01 -0.40 -0.37
CA TYR A 83 10.44 -0.15 -0.57
C TYR A 83 11.27 -0.46 0.69
N GLY A 84 10.64 -0.65 1.85
CA GLY A 84 11.30 -1.13 3.06
C GLY A 84 11.96 -2.49 2.91
N SER A 85 11.47 -3.33 1.99
CA SER A 85 12.11 -4.60 1.62
C SER A 85 13.52 -4.44 1.06
N ALA A 86 13.83 -3.28 0.47
CA ALA A 86 15.16 -2.91 -0.01
C ALA A 86 15.97 -2.08 1.03
N GLY A 87 15.44 -1.89 2.23
CA GLY A 87 16.10 -1.14 3.32
C GLY A 87 15.85 0.37 3.32
N ALA A 88 15.07 0.91 2.38
CA ALA A 88 14.75 2.33 2.35
C ALA A 88 13.86 2.72 3.55
N LEU A 89 14.27 3.77 4.27
CA LEU A 89 13.53 4.25 5.45
C LEU A 89 12.29 5.06 5.06
N PHE A 90 12.39 5.89 4.03
CA PHE A 90 11.31 6.71 3.51
C PHE A 90 11.56 6.95 2.02
N ASP A 91 10.48 7.09 1.25
CA ASP A 91 10.52 7.46 -0.15
C ASP A 91 9.24 8.25 -0.50
N THR A 92 9.18 8.82 -1.71
CA THR A 92 7.99 9.49 -2.25
C THR A 92 7.35 8.60 -3.31
N PRO A 93 6.40 7.73 -2.94
CA PRO A 93 5.77 6.84 -3.90
C PRO A 93 5.00 7.63 -4.97
N ILE A 94 5.07 7.19 -6.22
CA ILE A 94 4.34 7.81 -7.34
C ILE A 94 2.97 7.14 -7.45
N VAL A 95 1.92 7.95 -7.50
CA VAL A 95 0.53 7.48 -7.60
C VAL A 95 0.33 6.71 -8.92
N ASN A 96 -0.26 5.51 -8.83
CA ASN A 96 -0.55 4.68 -9.99
C ASN A 96 -1.87 5.12 -10.64
N GLN A 97 -1.80 5.96 -11.66
CA GLN A 97 -2.98 6.48 -12.35
C GLN A 97 -3.85 5.36 -12.92
N PRO A 98 -5.20 5.45 -12.84
CA PRO A 98 -5.99 6.64 -12.47
C PRO A 98 -6.33 6.75 -10.97
N GLU A 99 -5.67 5.99 -10.09
CA GLU A 99 -5.87 6.09 -8.64
C GLU A 99 -5.46 7.47 -8.12
N VAL A 100 -5.97 7.83 -6.94
CA VAL A 100 -5.69 9.14 -6.33
C VAL A 100 -4.70 9.10 -5.17
N ALA A 101 -4.26 7.91 -4.74
CA ALA A 101 -3.32 7.79 -3.64
C ALA A 101 -2.55 6.47 -3.62
N ILE A 102 -1.37 6.51 -3.02
CA ILE A 102 -0.50 5.35 -2.81
C ILE A 102 0.18 5.45 -1.43
N LEU A 103 0.23 4.34 -0.70
CA LEU A 103 0.91 4.24 0.58
C LEU A 103 2.24 3.48 0.45
N GLY A 104 3.32 4.15 0.78
CA GLY A 104 4.66 3.58 0.90
C GLY A 104 4.97 3.11 2.32
N THR A 105 5.51 1.90 2.46
CA THR A 105 6.02 1.38 3.73
C THR A 105 7.55 1.32 3.71
N GLY A 106 8.19 2.02 4.64
CA GLY A 106 9.63 1.97 4.85
C GLY A 106 10.10 0.73 5.62
N ALA A 107 11.41 0.59 5.78
CA ALA A 107 12.00 -0.51 6.52
C ALA A 107 11.64 -0.43 8.02
N LEU A 108 11.34 -1.59 8.62
CA LEU A 108 11.12 -1.72 10.06
C LEU A 108 12.49 -1.74 10.76
N VAL A 109 12.76 -0.74 11.61
CA VAL A 109 14.06 -0.61 12.30
C VAL A 109 13.88 -0.34 13.79
N LYS A 110 14.81 -0.85 14.60
CA LYS A 110 14.86 -0.56 16.04
C LYS A 110 15.30 0.89 16.27
N ARG A 111 14.56 1.66 17.06
CA ARG A 111 14.92 3.03 17.45
C ARG A 111 14.73 3.26 18.95
N PRO A 112 15.60 4.07 19.59
CA PRO A 112 15.32 4.58 20.93
C PRO A 112 14.21 5.63 20.83
N VAL A 113 13.15 5.46 21.63
CA VAL A 113 12.05 6.42 21.74
C VAL A 113 11.74 6.68 23.20
N VAL A 114 11.29 7.90 23.50
CA VAL A 114 10.81 8.25 24.83
C VAL A 114 9.42 7.64 25.02
N VAL A 115 9.23 6.95 26.15
CA VAL A 115 7.95 6.38 26.57
C VAL A 115 7.69 6.71 28.02
N THR A 116 6.44 7.01 28.35
CA THR A 116 5.99 7.25 29.71
C THR A 116 5.76 5.90 30.42
N ASN A 117 6.38 5.72 31.59
CA ASN A 117 6.19 4.51 32.41
C ASN A 117 4.87 4.58 33.20
N GLU A 118 4.54 3.50 33.92
CA GLU A 118 3.32 3.40 34.73
C GLU A 118 3.23 4.45 35.87
N PHE A 119 4.37 5.05 36.23
CA PHE A 119 4.48 6.10 37.25
C PHE A 119 4.43 7.52 36.68
N GLY A 120 4.26 7.67 35.35
CA GLY A 120 4.19 8.97 34.68
C GLY A 120 5.55 9.59 34.34
N GLU A 121 6.64 8.84 34.43
CA GLU A 121 8.00 9.32 34.17
C GLU A 121 8.47 8.94 32.76
N ASP A 122 9.24 9.82 32.13
CA ASP A 122 9.82 9.57 30.81
C ASP A 122 11.03 8.63 30.89
N THR A 123 11.01 7.58 30.07
CA THR A 123 12.08 6.59 29.95
C THR A 123 12.43 6.35 28.49
N ILE A 124 13.67 5.94 28.19
CA ILE A 124 14.05 5.55 26.83
C ILE A 124 13.85 4.05 26.67
N ALA A 125 13.14 3.65 25.61
CA ALA A 125 12.97 2.25 25.27
C ALA A 125 13.22 2.01 23.78
N ILE A 126 13.69 0.80 23.45
CA ILE A 126 13.86 0.37 22.07
C ILE A 126 12.50 -0.06 21.51
N ARG A 127 12.11 0.47 20.35
CA ARG A 127 10.87 0.11 19.64
C ARG A 127 11.14 -0.20 18.16
N ASP A 128 10.34 -1.08 17.60
CA ASP A 128 10.23 -1.25 16.15
C ASP A 128 9.49 -0.05 15.57
N MET A 129 10.14 0.69 14.69
CA MET A 129 9.60 1.89 14.07
C MET A 129 9.63 1.74 12.55
N MET A 130 8.57 2.21 11.90
CA MET A 130 8.42 2.25 10.45
C MET A 130 7.92 3.64 10.04
N TYR A 131 8.42 4.16 8.93
CA TYR A 131 7.84 5.34 8.29
C TYR A 131 6.82 4.93 7.25
N LEU A 132 5.71 5.67 7.21
CA LEU A 132 4.67 5.55 6.21
C LEU A 132 4.64 6.84 5.39
N SER A 133 4.78 6.71 4.07
CA SER A 133 4.70 7.84 3.14
C SER A 133 3.42 7.75 2.32
N LEU A 134 2.48 8.67 2.50
CA LEU A 134 1.27 8.74 1.68
C LEU A 134 1.44 9.83 0.62
N SER A 135 1.46 9.43 -0.65
CA SER A 135 1.29 10.36 -1.76
C SER A 135 -0.17 10.34 -2.20
N TYR A 136 -0.71 11.52 -2.50
CA TYR A 136 -2.08 11.67 -2.94
C TYR A 136 -2.21 12.79 -3.97
N ASP A 137 -3.24 12.69 -4.79
CA ASP A 137 -3.64 13.72 -5.72
C ASP A 137 -4.28 14.89 -4.97
N HIS A 138 -3.67 16.08 -5.10
CA HIS A 138 -4.11 17.29 -4.39
C HIS A 138 -5.11 18.13 -5.21
N ARG A 139 -5.44 17.73 -6.44
CA ARG A 139 -6.47 18.38 -7.27
C ARG A 139 -7.86 18.26 -6.62
#